data_AF-A0A371JIW9-F1
#
_entry.id   AF-A0A371JIW9-F1
#
_cell.length_a   1.000
_cell.length_b   1.000
_cell.length_c   1.000
_cell.angle_alpha   90.00
_cell.angle_beta   90.00
_cell.angle_gamma   90.00
#
_symmetry.space_group_name_H-M   'P 1'
#
loop_
_entity.id
_entity.type
_entity.pdbx_description
1 polymer ?
#
loop_
_entity_poly.entity_id
_entity_poly.type
_entity_poly.pdbx_seq_one_letter_code
_entity_poly.pdbx_strand_id
1 'polypeptide(L)'
;MKVQANGATSTLIWNQFSQNVENNKQEVWKQEDLDGNPVQVTITKEGLDSLRNSVDEIEGEQTYEDFDKMKDIWSKLEINLYAKYNNEMISSHSKSKSQSDDGSINSNIYNSVYNSLDYYGNKYDEIVKGYENGTREIWVTDQNSELGYRKLTKEEDLDALDKVYERNAEFQATSALLEPIAKKAKIYTMQQLADVRGYKMSKADTVEEEPIENLYERMMESRNAFKIGYSAFSTQDKVQQNISALVNQIFSSHFTN
;
A
#
# COMPACT_ATOMS: atom_id res chain seq x y z
N MET A 1 -11.87 27.95 -19.26
CA MET A 1 -12.40 26.88 -20.13
C MET A 1 -12.26 25.56 -19.36
N LYS A 2 -13.39 24.88 -19.10
CA LYS A 2 -13.40 23.54 -18.49
C LYS A 2 -12.98 22.53 -19.56
N VAL A 3 -12.03 21.64 -19.27
CA VAL A 3 -11.77 20.45 -20.08
C VAL A 3 -12.34 19.27 -19.33
N GLN A 4 -13.39 18.68 -19.89
CA GLN A 4 -14.04 17.47 -19.41
C GLN A 4 -13.12 16.27 -19.61
N ALA A 5 -13.05 15.43 -18.58
CA ALA A 5 -12.37 14.15 -18.60
C ALA A 5 -13.09 13.17 -19.54
N ASN A 6 -12.39 12.69 -20.56
CA ASN A 6 -12.89 11.66 -21.47
C ASN A 6 -12.67 10.27 -20.85
N GLY A 7 -13.48 9.91 -19.86
CA GLY A 7 -13.65 8.53 -19.38
C GLY A 7 -14.40 7.63 -20.37
N ALA A 8 -14.68 8.11 -21.59
CA ALA A 8 -15.45 7.40 -22.60
C ALA A 8 -14.59 6.48 -23.49
N THR A 9 -13.29 6.76 -23.63
CA THR A 9 -12.42 6.03 -24.59
C THR A 9 -12.02 4.64 -24.09
N SER A 10 -11.83 4.42 -22.79
CA SER A 10 -11.52 3.09 -22.24
C SER A 10 -12.72 2.14 -22.30
N THR A 11 -13.94 2.66 -22.11
CA THR A 11 -15.17 1.87 -22.24
C THR A 11 -15.47 1.53 -23.71
N LEU A 12 -15.16 2.43 -24.65
CA LEU A 12 -15.30 2.17 -26.09
C LEU A 12 -14.40 1.03 -26.56
N ILE A 13 -13.13 0.99 -26.14
CA ILE A 13 -12.18 -0.06 -26.52
C ILE A 13 -12.61 -1.42 -25.95
N TRP A 14 -13.04 -1.48 -24.69
CA TRP A 14 -13.56 -2.71 -24.07
C TRP A 14 -14.88 -3.19 -24.69
N ASN A 15 -15.79 -2.28 -25.04
CA ASN A 15 -17.03 -2.63 -25.72
C ASN A 15 -16.76 -3.12 -27.16
N GLN A 16 -15.79 -2.54 -27.86
CA GLN A 16 -15.43 -2.95 -29.22
C GLN A 16 -14.73 -4.32 -29.25
N PHE A 17 -13.88 -4.60 -28.26
CA PHE A 17 -13.29 -5.93 -28.07
C PHE A 17 -14.35 -6.97 -27.70
N SER A 18 -15.28 -6.63 -26.78
CA SER A 18 -16.35 -7.55 -26.35
C SER A 18 -17.36 -7.82 -27.46
N GLN A 19 -17.73 -6.81 -28.26
CA GLN A 19 -18.59 -6.97 -29.43
C GLN A 19 -17.91 -7.80 -30.53
N ASN A 20 -16.60 -7.65 -30.76
CA ASN A 20 -15.89 -8.51 -31.73
C ASN A 20 -15.84 -9.97 -31.27
N VAL A 21 -15.72 -10.23 -29.96
CA VAL A 21 -15.77 -11.58 -29.41
C VAL A 21 -17.19 -12.17 -29.44
N GLU A 22 -18.23 -11.36 -29.22
CA GLU A 22 -19.63 -11.81 -29.32
C GLU A 22 -20.11 -11.99 -30.77
N ASN A 23 -19.69 -11.12 -31.69
CA ASN A 23 -19.98 -11.27 -33.12
C ASN A 23 -19.30 -12.52 -33.71
N ASN A 24 -18.08 -12.85 -33.25
CA ASN A 24 -17.41 -14.11 -33.62
C ASN A 24 -18.01 -15.36 -32.95
N LYS A 25 -18.96 -15.23 -32.02
CA LYS A 25 -19.74 -16.37 -31.49
C LYS A 25 -20.99 -16.67 -32.30
N GLN A 26 -21.39 -15.79 -33.23
CA GLN A 26 -22.63 -15.93 -34.02
C GLN A 26 -22.44 -16.35 -35.47
N GLU A 27 -21.21 -16.48 -35.99
CA GLU A 27 -20.97 -17.42 -37.09
C GLU A 27 -20.86 -18.83 -36.53
N VAL A 28 -22.04 -19.35 -36.20
CA VAL A 28 -22.28 -20.78 -36.06
C VAL A 28 -21.80 -21.41 -37.37
N TRP A 29 -20.70 -22.17 -37.30
CA TRP A 29 -20.40 -23.19 -38.29
C TRP A 29 -21.68 -24.02 -38.43
N LYS A 30 -22.44 -23.81 -39.51
CA LYS A 30 -23.40 -24.82 -39.92
C LYS A 30 -22.56 -26.03 -40.24
N GLN A 31 -22.54 -26.98 -39.31
CA GLN A 31 -22.12 -28.33 -39.59
C GLN A 31 -23.17 -28.90 -40.55
N GLU A 32 -23.04 -28.55 -41.83
CA GLU A 32 -23.62 -29.36 -42.89
C GLU A 32 -22.93 -30.73 -42.80
N ASP A 33 -23.71 -31.81 -42.91
CA ASP A 33 -23.23 -33.18 -42.84
C ASP A 33 -22.09 -33.39 -43.84
N LEU A 34 -20.85 -33.26 -43.37
CA LEU A 34 -19.66 -33.54 -44.16
C LEU A 34 -19.52 -35.06 -44.23
N ASP A 35 -19.96 -35.60 -45.36
CA ASP A 35 -19.65 -36.95 -45.81
C ASP A 35 -18.11 -37.14 -45.84
N GLY A 36 -17.56 -37.59 -44.72
CA GLY A 36 -16.45 -38.54 -44.64
C GLY A 36 -15.09 -38.24 -45.28
N ASN A 37 -14.75 -37.01 -45.72
CA ASN A 37 -13.39 -36.70 -46.18
C ASN A 37 -12.87 -35.35 -45.65
N PRO A 38 -11.70 -35.30 -44.98
CA PRO A 38 -11.13 -34.05 -44.51
C PRO A 38 -10.73 -33.15 -45.68
N VAL A 39 -11.27 -31.93 -45.70
CA VAL A 39 -10.89 -30.90 -46.66
C VAL A 39 -9.51 -30.36 -46.26
N GLN A 40 -8.50 -30.58 -47.10
CA GLN A 40 -7.18 -29.99 -46.92
C GLN A 40 -7.25 -28.50 -47.26
N VAL A 41 -7.21 -27.64 -46.24
CA VAL A 41 -7.13 -26.20 -46.43
C VAL A 41 -5.65 -25.82 -46.51
N THR A 42 -5.23 -25.24 -47.63
CA THR A 42 -3.85 -24.74 -47.82
C THR A 42 -3.90 -23.22 -47.90
N ILE A 43 -3.12 -22.53 -47.08
CA ILE A 43 -3.00 -21.08 -47.15
C ILE A 43 -2.13 -20.74 -48.38
N THR A 44 -2.61 -19.80 -49.20
CA THR A 44 -1.87 -19.38 -50.40
C THR A 44 -0.60 -18.62 -50.00
N LYS A 45 0.41 -18.64 -50.88
CA LYS A 45 1.66 -17.90 -50.66
C LYS A 45 1.39 -16.41 -50.49
N GLU A 46 0.51 -15.83 -51.31
CA GLU A 46 0.07 -14.44 -51.20
C GLU A 46 -0.67 -14.17 -49.88
N GLY A 47 -1.46 -15.12 -49.38
CA GLY A 47 -2.12 -15.01 -48.07
C GLY A 47 -1.13 -15.03 -46.90
N LEU A 48 -0.08 -15.85 -46.99
CA LEU A 48 1.01 -15.88 -46.01
C LEU A 48 1.87 -14.61 -46.06
N ASP A 49 2.16 -14.11 -47.26
CA ASP A 49 2.95 -12.90 -47.46
C ASP A 49 2.17 -11.65 -47.01
N SER A 50 0.84 -11.61 -47.24
CA SER A 50 -0.06 -10.58 -46.70
C SER A 50 -0.10 -10.58 -45.17
N LEU A 51 -0.17 -11.77 -44.55
CA LEU A 51 -0.09 -11.90 -43.09
C LEU A 51 1.26 -11.41 -42.55
N ARG A 52 2.37 -11.75 -43.21
CA ARG A 52 3.71 -11.25 -42.82
C ARG A 52 3.82 -9.74 -42.95
N ASN A 53 3.38 -9.18 -44.07
CA ASN A 53 3.38 -7.74 -44.28
C ASN A 53 2.50 -7.01 -43.25
N SER A 54 1.38 -7.60 -42.82
CA SER A 54 0.53 -7.02 -41.77
C SER A 54 1.19 -6.99 -40.39
N VAL A 55 2.17 -7.86 -40.15
CA VAL A 55 3.00 -7.87 -38.93
C VAL A 55 4.14 -6.85 -39.06
N ASP A 56 4.71 -6.70 -40.26
CA ASP A 56 5.77 -5.73 -40.55
C ASP A 56 5.24 -4.27 -40.61
N GLU A 57 3.94 -4.05 -40.90
CA GLU A 57 3.27 -2.74 -40.89
C GLU A 57 2.91 -2.22 -39.49
N ILE A 58 3.10 -3.02 -38.43
CA ILE A 58 3.06 -2.53 -37.05
C ILE A 58 4.36 -1.73 -36.84
N GLU A 59 4.30 -0.42 -37.03
CA GLU A 59 5.46 0.47 -36.93
C GLU A 59 6.22 0.27 -35.61
N GLY A 60 7.44 -0.25 -35.75
CA GLY A 60 8.39 -0.56 -34.70
C GLY A 60 8.63 -2.06 -34.61
N GLU A 61 9.81 -2.53 -35.05
CA GLU A 61 10.30 -3.87 -34.74
C GLU A 61 10.40 -4.00 -33.20
N GLN A 62 9.31 -4.32 -32.52
CA GLN A 62 9.36 -4.74 -31.12
C GLN A 62 10.06 -6.09 -31.12
N THR A 63 11.34 -6.06 -30.80
CA THR A 63 12.15 -7.26 -30.75
C THR A 63 11.70 -8.12 -29.57
N TYR A 64 12.03 -9.42 -29.60
CA TYR A 64 11.86 -10.28 -28.43
C TYR A 64 12.55 -9.71 -27.19
N GLU A 65 13.69 -9.01 -27.36
CA GLU A 65 14.39 -8.32 -26.29
C GLU A 65 13.58 -7.16 -25.70
N ASP A 66 12.79 -6.46 -26.51
CA ASP A 66 11.92 -5.38 -26.02
C ASP A 66 10.72 -5.93 -25.24
N PHE A 67 10.20 -7.09 -25.64
CA PHE A 67 9.18 -7.80 -24.86
C PHE A 67 9.71 -8.28 -23.51
N ASP A 68 10.93 -8.83 -23.46
CA ASP A 68 11.55 -9.26 -22.21
C ASP A 68 11.84 -8.09 -21.27
N LYS A 69 12.31 -6.95 -21.79
CA LYS A 69 12.45 -5.70 -21.00
C LYS A 69 11.11 -5.22 -20.45
N MET A 70 10.06 -5.24 -21.28
CA MET A 70 8.72 -4.83 -20.86
C MET A 70 8.17 -5.74 -19.75
N LYS A 71 8.40 -7.05 -19.87
CA LYS A 71 8.03 -8.04 -18.86
C LYS A 71 8.76 -7.80 -17.53
N ASP A 72 10.05 -7.47 -17.56
CA ASP A 72 10.82 -7.09 -16.37
C ASP A 72 10.24 -5.83 -15.71
N ILE A 73 9.95 -4.78 -16.49
CA ILE A 73 9.31 -3.54 -16.00
C ILE A 73 7.96 -3.83 -15.35
N TRP A 74 7.09 -4.61 -16.00
CA TRP A 74 5.77 -4.95 -15.47
C TRP A 74 5.85 -5.74 -14.16
N SER A 75 6.89 -6.56 -13.97
CA SER A 75 7.11 -7.27 -12.71
C SER A 75 7.48 -6.34 -11.54
N LYS A 76 7.97 -5.13 -11.85
CA LYS A 76 8.40 -4.08 -10.91
C LYS A 76 7.44 -2.90 -10.85
N LEU A 77 6.32 -2.98 -11.58
CA LEU A 77 5.34 -1.92 -11.69
C LEU A 77 4.46 -1.87 -10.44
N GLU A 78 4.48 -0.74 -9.74
CA GLU A 78 3.65 -0.48 -8.58
C GLU A 78 2.50 0.45 -8.94
N ILE A 79 1.29 -0.11 -8.98
CA ILE A 79 0.07 0.63 -9.35
C ILE A 79 -0.42 1.50 -8.18
N ASN A 80 -0.15 1.08 -6.93
CA ASN A 80 -0.54 1.83 -5.74
C ASN A 80 0.46 1.61 -4.60
N LEU A 81 1.56 2.36 -4.65
CA LEU A 81 2.65 2.27 -3.68
C LEU A 81 2.19 2.59 -2.24
N TYR A 82 1.32 3.59 -2.10
CA TYR A 82 0.75 3.95 -0.80
C TYR A 82 -0.03 2.77 -0.19
N ALA A 83 -0.91 2.12 -0.96
CA ALA A 83 -1.68 0.97 -0.47
C ALA A 83 -0.79 -0.21 -0.13
N LYS A 84 0.27 -0.44 -0.91
CA LYS A 84 1.28 -1.46 -0.61
C LYS A 84 1.91 -1.23 0.75
N TYR A 85 2.45 -0.03 1.00
CA TYR A 85 3.07 0.29 2.29
C TYR A 85 2.10 0.31 3.45
N ASN A 86 0.89 0.80 3.25
CA ASN A 86 -0.14 0.74 4.27
C ASN A 86 -0.47 -0.72 4.65
N ASN A 87 -0.60 -1.61 3.67
CA ASN A 87 -0.87 -3.03 3.93
C ASN A 87 0.33 -3.74 4.58
N GLU A 88 1.55 -3.43 4.17
CA GLU A 88 2.78 -3.94 4.79
C GLU A 88 2.89 -3.48 6.25
N MET A 89 2.63 -2.21 6.54
CA MET A 89 2.62 -1.66 7.89
C MET A 89 1.57 -2.35 8.75
N ILE A 90 0.32 -2.45 8.30
CA ILE A 90 -0.74 -3.16 9.07
C ILE A 90 -0.34 -4.62 9.30
N SER A 91 0.26 -5.26 8.30
CA SER A 91 0.71 -6.65 8.40
C SER A 91 1.86 -6.83 9.41
N SER A 92 2.77 -5.86 9.53
CA SER A 92 3.86 -5.92 10.52
C SER A 92 3.32 -5.86 11.95
N HIS A 93 2.29 -5.05 12.19
CA HIS A 93 1.61 -4.96 13.50
C HIS A 93 1.03 -6.31 13.95
N SER A 94 0.49 -7.10 13.02
CA SER A 94 -0.07 -8.42 13.34
C SER A 94 0.97 -9.50 13.67
N LYS A 95 2.25 -9.26 13.34
CA LYS A 95 3.34 -10.23 13.50
C LYS A 95 4.29 -9.91 14.67
N SER A 96 4.27 -8.67 15.16
CA SER A 96 5.12 -8.24 16.28
C SER A 96 4.69 -8.87 17.60
N LYS A 97 5.65 -9.23 18.47
CA LYS A 97 5.36 -9.49 19.88
C LYS A 97 5.09 -8.16 20.58
N SER A 98 3.98 -8.08 21.33
CA SER A 98 3.64 -6.93 22.15
C SER A 98 4.80 -6.55 23.08
N GLN A 99 5.14 -5.27 23.15
CA GLN A 99 6.16 -4.74 24.07
C GLN A 99 5.60 -4.63 25.50
N SER A 100 4.29 -4.52 25.62
CA SER A 100 3.52 -4.55 26.87
C SER A 100 2.22 -5.32 26.64
N ASP A 101 1.77 -6.10 27.63
CA ASP A 101 0.57 -6.96 27.51
C ASP A 101 -0.26 -6.92 28.81
N ASP A 102 -0.44 -5.73 29.37
CA ASP A 102 -1.28 -5.54 30.56
C ASP A 102 -2.77 -5.36 30.22
N GLY A 103 -3.11 -5.40 28.92
CA GLY A 103 -4.47 -5.24 28.41
C GLY A 103 -5.03 -3.82 28.47
N SER A 104 -4.21 -2.82 28.86
CA SER A 104 -4.62 -1.42 28.88
C SER A 104 -4.69 -0.81 27.48
N ILE A 105 -5.55 0.20 27.30
CA ILE A 105 -5.61 0.99 26.06
C ILE A 105 -4.24 1.64 25.82
N ASN A 106 -3.63 2.21 26.86
CA ASN A 106 -2.33 2.87 26.73
C ASN A 106 -1.20 1.91 26.30
N SER A 107 -1.20 0.67 26.79
CA SER A 107 -0.28 -0.39 26.32
C SER A 107 -0.50 -0.74 24.85
N ASN A 108 -1.77 -0.86 24.43
CA ASN A 108 -2.10 -1.12 23.02
C ASN A 108 -1.66 0.04 22.11
N ILE A 109 -1.89 1.28 22.51
CA ILE A 109 -1.40 2.47 21.79
C ILE A 109 0.12 2.48 21.73
N TYR A 110 0.81 2.21 22.84
CA TYR A 110 2.27 2.09 22.87
C TYR A 110 2.79 1.06 21.86
N ASN A 111 2.22 -0.15 21.86
CA ASN A 111 2.61 -1.20 20.93
C ASN A 111 2.36 -0.78 19.48
N SER A 112 1.23 -0.13 19.21
CA SER A 112 0.89 0.37 17.87
C SER A 112 1.87 1.44 17.39
N VAL A 113 2.22 2.42 18.24
CA VAL A 113 3.21 3.46 17.92
C VAL A 113 4.58 2.85 17.67
N TYR A 114 4.99 1.91 18.53
CA TYR A 114 6.25 1.18 18.37
C TYR A 114 6.31 0.49 17.01
N ASN A 115 5.28 -0.28 16.67
CA ASN A 115 5.22 -1.04 15.42
C ASN A 115 5.22 -0.15 14.18
N SER A 116 4.54 1.01 14.24
CA SER A 116 4.55 1.98 13.14
C SER A 116 5.93 2.60 12.93
N LEU A 117 6.61 3.01 14.01
CA LEU A 117 7.95 3.60 13.89
C LEU A 117 9.00 2.55 13.51
N ASP A 118 8.84 1.31 13.99
CA ASP A 118 9.67 0.17 13.62
C ASP A 118 9.56 -0.17 12.13
N TYR A 119 8.32 -0.30 11.61
CA TYR A 119 8.09 -0.48 10.19
C TYR A 119 8.68 0.67 9.38
N TYR A 120 8.42 1.91 9.80
CA TYR A 120 8.92 3.09 9.11
C TYR A 120 10.45 3.10 9.04
N GLY A 121 11.14 2.88 10.16
CA GLY A 121 12.60 2.93 10.20
C GLY A 121 13.24 1.81 9.36
N ASN A 122 12.70 0.60 9.44
CA ASN A 122 13.17 -0.53 8.63
C ASN A 122 12.92 -0.30 7.13
N LYS A 123 11.73 0.22 6.76
CA LYS A 123 11.39 0.49 5.36
C LYS A 123 12.20 1.65 4.80
N TYR A 124 12.43 2.68 5.60
CA TYR A 124 13.29 3.81 5.24
C TYR A 124 14.72 3.34 4.94
N ASP A 125 15.28 2.48 5.79
CA ASP A 125 16.61 1.89 5.59
C ASP A 125 16.68 1.04 4.30
N GLU A 126 15.66 0.18 4.07
CA GLU A 126 15.51 -0.62 2.85
C GLU A 126 15.47 0.26 1.60
N ILE A 127 14.69 1.35 1.63
CA ILE A 127 14.58 2.29 0.51
C ILE A 127 15.93 2.96 0.24
N VAL A 128 16.52 3.59 1.24
CA VAL A 128 17.76 4.37 1.08
C VAL A 128 18.89 3.48 0.58
N LYS A 129 19.17 2.37 1.26
CA LYS A 129 20.24 1.45 0.86
C LYS A 129 19.98 0.83 -0.50
N GLY A 130 18.73 0.48 -0.79
CA GLY A 130 18.34 -0.11 -2.06
C GLY A 130 18.57 0.82 -3.26
N TYR A 131 18.33 2.12 -3.11
CA TYR A 131 18.66 3.09 -4.15
C TYR A 131 20.17 3.35 -4.23
N GLU A 132 20.88 3.40 -3.11
CA GLU A 132 22.34 3.63 -3.06
C GLU A 132 23.14 2.48 -3.70
N ASN A 133 22.71 1.23 -3.49
CA ASN A 133 23.38 0.05 -4.04
C ASN A 133 22.79 -0.41 -5.39
N GLY A 134 21.74 0.27 -5.90
CA GLY A 134 21.08 -0.03 -7.15
C GLY A 134 20.19 -1.28 -7.16
N THR A 135 19.91 -1.91 -6.01
CA THR A 135 19.02 -3.09 -5.94
C THR A 135 17.54 -2.72 -5.92
N ARG A 136 17.21 -1.44 -5.75
CA ARG A 136 15.85 -0.94 -5.71
C ARG A 136 15.45 -0.31 -7.03
N GLU A 137 14.48 -0.92 -7.68
CA GLU A 137 13.93 -0.45 -8.94
C GLU A 137 12.43 -0.66 -8.92
N ILE A 138 11.69 0.44 -8.77
CA ILE A 138 10.23 0.48 -8.82
C ILE A 138 9.83 1.31 -10.02
N TRP A 139 8.84 0.83 -10.75
CA TRP A 139 8.23 1.55 -11.87
C TRP A 139 6.82 1.99 -11.50
N VAL A 140 6.40 3.14 -12.01
CA VAL A 140 5.04 3.68 -11.86
C VAL A 140 4.50 4.11 -13.22
N THR A 141 3.17 4.14 -13.33
CA THR A 141 2.50 4.68 -14.51
C THR A 141 2.78 6.17 -14.65
N ASP A 142 3.16 6.59 -15.86
CA ASP A 142 3.32 8.00 -16.20
C ASP A 142 2.89 8.22 -17.64
N GLN A 143 1.77 8.90 -17.81
CA GLN A 143 1.19 9.20 -19.11
C GLN A 143 2.07 10.14 -19.95
N ASN A 144 3.01 10.85 -19.33
CA ASN A 144 3.95 11.73 -20.01
C ASN A 144 5.25 11.00 -20.40
N SER A 145 5.43 9.75 -19.98
CA SER A 145 6.56 8.92 -20.40
C SER A 145 6.26 8.27 -21.75
N GLU A 146 7.27 8.19 -22.62
CA GLU A 146 7.18 7.53 -23.93
C GLU A 146 6.69 6.07 -23.84
N LEU A 147 7.04 5.37 -22.74
CA LEU A 147 6.64 3.98 -22.49
C LEU A 147 5.35 3.85 -21.69
N GLY A 148 4.73 4.96 -21.26
CA GLY A 148 3.60 4.97 -20.32
C GLY A 148 3.97 4.64 -18.87
N TYR A 149 5.26 4.40 -18.60
CA TYR A 149 5.82 4.10 -17.28
C TYR A 149 7.16 4.81 -17.09
N ARG A 150 7.52 5.11 -15.85
CA ARG A 150 8.85 5.62 -15.49
C ARG A 150 9.36 4.99 -14.20
N LYS A 151 10.67 5.08 -14.00
CA LYS A 151 11.28 4.75 -12.71
C LYS A 151 10.79 5.74 -11.66
N LEU A 152 10.41 5.20 -10.51
CA LEU A 152 10.12 5.96 -9.31
C LEU A 152 11.44 6.47 -8.72
N THR A 153 11.47 7.75 -8.36
CA THR A 153 12.63 8.33 -7.68
C THR A 153 12.65 7.94 -6.21
N LYS A 154 13.84 8.00 -5.59
CA LYS A 154 13.99 7.73 -4.15
C LYS A 154 13.12 8.65 -3.31
N GLU A 155 13.04 9.92 -3.69
CA GLU A 155 12.28 10.94 -2.99
C GLU A 155 10.78 10.67 -3.04
N GLU A 156 10.25 10.21 -4.19
CA GLU A 156 8.84 9.82 -4.32
C GLU A 156 8.51 8.55 -3.53
N ASP A 157 9.44 7.60 -3.47
CA ASP A 157 9.29 6.39 -2.68
C ASP A 157 9.23 6.69 -1.18
N LEU A 158 10.14 7.54 -0.71
CA LEU A 158 10.15 8.03 0.67
C LEU A 158 8.92 8.89 1.00
N ASP A 159 8.43 9.71 0.07
CA ASP A 159 7.19 10.48 0.25
C ASP A 159 5.96 9.57 0.42
N ALA A 160 5.89 8.47 -0.34
CA ALA A 160 4.83 7.49 -0.16
C ALA A 160 4.88 6.84 1.24
N LEU A 161 6.07 6.50 1.73
CA LEU A 161 6.27 5.99 3.09
C LEU A 161 5.89 7.03 4.16
N ASP A 162 6.30 8.29 3.98
CA ASP A 162 5.98 9.40 4.89
C ASP A 162 4.46 9.60 5.02
N LYS A 163 3.73 9.55 3.90
CA LYS A 163 2.26 9.67 3.88
C LYS A 163 1.56 8.53 4.60
N VAL A 164 2.06 7.29 4.45
CA VAL A 164 1.50 6.13 5.17
C VAL A 164 1.70 6.28 6.68
N TYR A 165 2.90 6.70 7.10
CA TYR A 165 3.18 6.94 8.52
C TYR A 165 2.32 8.05 9.10
N GLU A 166 2.19 9.18 8.40
CA GLU A 166 1.36 10.31 8.83
C GLU A 166 -0.10 9.90 9.01
N ARG A 167 -0.67 9.19 8.02
CA ARG A 167 -2.05 8.71 8.13
C ARG A 167 -2.25 7.75 9.29
N ASN A 168 -1.26 6.90 9.56
CA ASN A 168 -1.31 5.99 10.68
C ASN A 168 -1.19 6.73 12.03
N ALA A 169 -0.34 7.76 12.11
CA ALA A 169 -0.22 8.62 13.28
C ALA A 169 -1.53 9.37 13.59
N GLU A 170 -2.23 9.88 12.58
CA GLU A 170 -3.57 10.48 12.75
C GLU A 170 -4.57 9.50 13.37
N PHE A 171 -4.59 8.26 12.85
CA PHE A 171 -5.47 7.21 13.35
C PHE A 171 -5.15 6.87 14.81
N GLN A 172 -3.87 6.65 15.13
CA GLN A 172 -3.43 6.31 16.48
C GLN A 172 -3.69 7.46 17.47
N ALA A 173 -3.44 8.71 17.09
CA ALA A 173 -3.76 9.87 17.90
C ALA A 173 -5.27 10.00 18.17
N THR A 174 -6.10 9.73 17.16
CA THR A 174 -7.56 9.71 17.32
C THR A 174 -8.00 8.63 18.31
N SER A 175 -7.47 7.40 18.18
CA SER A 175 -7.74 6.30 19.11
C SER A 175 -7.29 6.63 20.54
N ALA A 176 -6.09 7.19 20.69
CA ALA A 176 -5.52 7.54 22.00
C ALA A 176 -6.31 8.64 22.74
N LEU A 177 -7.08 9.46 22.00
CA LEU A 177 -8.00 10.42 22.59
C LEU A 177 -9.38 9.81 22.87
N LEU A 178 -9.97 9.11 21.89
CA LEU A 178 -11.37 8.69 21.96
C LEU A 178 -11.60 7.41 22.76
N GLU A 179 -10.70 6.44 22.72
CA GLU A 179 -10.89 5.16 23.41
C GLU A 179 -10.95 5.32 24.94
N PRO A 180 -10.06 6.11 25.58
CA PRO A 180 -10.15 6.33 27.03
C PRO A 180 -11.41 7.10 27.43
N ILE A 181 -11.84 8.10 26.63
CA ILE A 181 -13.09 8.84 26.84
C ILE A 181 -14.30 7.90 26.75
N ALA A 182 -14.35 7.06 25.71
CA ALA A 182 -15.43 6.09 25.53
C ALA A 182 -15.47 5.07 26.68
N LYS A 183 -14.30 4.60 27.13
CA LYS A 183 -14.17 3.72 28.30
C LYS A 183 -14.72 4.41 29.54
N LYS A 184 -14.32 5.64 29.84
CA LYS A 184 -14.82 6.41 30.99
C LYS A 184 -16.33 6.60 30.96
N ALA A 185 -16.90 6.93 29.80
CA ALA A 185 -18.35 7.04 29.63
C ALA A 185 -19.06 5.70 29.90
N LYS A 186 -18.50 4.58 29.40
CA LYS A 186 -19.02 3.24 29.67
C LYS A 186 -18.97 2.92 31.18
N ILE A 187 -17.86 3.21 31.85
CA ILE A 187 -17.71 3.01 33.30
C ILE A 187 -18.80 3.77 34.07
N TYR A 188 -18.98 5.06 33.77
CA TYR A 188 -20.02 5.87 34.41
C TYR A 188 -21.43 5.27 34.22
N THR A 189 -21.77 4.84 33.00
CA THR A 189 -23.08 4.21 32.76
C THR A 189 -23.26 2.88 33.50
N MET A 190 -22.19 2.09 33.63
CA MET A 190 -22.22 0.82 34.36
C MET A 190 -22.35 1.03 35.88
N GLN A 191 -21.72 2.07 36.43
CA GLN A 191 -21.89 2.46 37.83
C GLN A 191 -23.35 2.83 38.14
N GLN A 192 -23.97 3.67 37.31
CA GLN A 192 -25.39 4.02 37.48
C GLN A 192 -26.32 2.80 37.43
N LEU A 193 -26.03 1.84 36.54
CA LEU A 193 -26.77 0.57 36.48
C LEU A 193 -26.52 -0.33 37.70
N ALA A 194 -25.30 -0.34 38.24
CA ALA A 194 -24.98 -1.07 39.47
C ALA A 194 -25.78 -0.53 40.66
N ASP A 195 -25.81 0.79 40.82
CA ASP A 195 -26.50 1.46 41.91
C ASP A 195 -28.02 1.27 41.87
N VAL A 196 -28.62 1.27 40.67
CA VAL A 196 -30.08 1.16 40.50
C VAL A 196 -30.57 -0.28 40.39
N ARG A 197 -29.79 -1.18 39.77
CA ARG A 197 -30.25 -2.53 39.39
C ARG A 197 -29.46 -3.66 40.04
N GLY A 198 -28.50 -3.37 40.92
CA GLY A 198 -27.67 -4.38 41.58
C GLY A 198 -26.73 -5.12 40.64
N TYR A 199 -26.39 -4.51 39.49
CA TYR A 199 -25.39 -5.06 38.58
C TYR A 199 -24.01 -5.11 39.24
N LYS A 200 -23.26 -6.20 39.04
CA LYS A 200 -21.90 -6.36 39.58
C LYS A 200 -20.86 -6.01 38.52
N MET A 201 -20.03 -5.00 38.79
CA MET A 201 -18.89 -4.66 37.95
C MET A 201 -17.66 -5.49 38.31
N SER A 202 -16.83 -5.84 37.34
CA SER A 202 -15.50 -6.41 37.61
C SER A 202 -14.49 -5.29 37.93
N LYS A 203 -13.37 -5.63 38.58
CA LYS A 203 -12.29 -4.67 38.86
C LYS A 203 -11.64 -4.10 37.59
N ALA A 204 -11.66 -4.85 36.48
CA ALA A 204 -11.18 -4.38 35.19
C ALA A 204 -12.13 -3.34 34.56
N ASP A 205 -13.42 -3.42 34.87
CA ASP A 205 -14.45 -2.48 34.39
C ASP A 205 -14.44 -1.14 35.14
N THR A 206 -13.53 -0.92 36.09
CA THR A 206 -13.45 0.33 36.87
C THR A 206 -12.17 1.11 36.67
N VAL A 207 -11.22 0.60 35.89
CA VAL A 207 -9.95 1.28 35.64
C VAL A 207 -10.18 2.35 34.58
N GLU A 208 -10.22 3.61 35.01
CA GLU A 208 -10.11 4.74 34.10
C GLU A 208 -8.70 4.83 33.54
N GLU A 209 -8.60 5.18 32.27
CA GLU A 209 -7.34 5.48 31.59
C GLU A 209 -7.44 6.91 31.07
N GLU A 210 -6.33 7.65 31.13
CA GLU A 210 -6.29 9.03 30.64
C GLU A 210 -5.91 9.06 29.15
N PRO A 211 -6.48 9.98 28.37
CA PRO A 211 -6.08 10.24 26.99
C PRO A 211 -4.58 10.56 26.84
N ILE A 212 -3.99 10.16 25.73
CA ILE A 212 -2.63 10.57 25.37
C ILE A 212 -2.73 11.77 24.43
N GLU A 213 -2.57 12.97 25.00
CA GLU A 213 -2.63 14.22 24.26
C GLU A 213 -1.43 14.41 23.32
N ASN A 214 -1.61 15.20 22.25
CA ASN A 214 -0.52 15.57 21.33
C ASN A 214 0.26 14.37 20.75
N LEU A 215 -0.37 13.19 20.65
CA LEU A 215 0.31 11.98 20.18
C LEU A 215 0.77 12.12 18.73
N TYR A 216 -0.06 12.75 17.89
CA TYR A 216 0.27 12.98 16.49
C TYR A 216 1.56 13.80 16.35
N GLU A 217 1.66 14.94 17.05
CA GLU A 217 2.82 15.82 17.01
C GLU A 217 4.09 15.08 17.45
N ARG A 218 4.01 14.32 18.55
CA ARG A 218 5.15 13.55 19.07
C ARG A 218 5.61 12.46 18.10
N MET A 219 4.68 11.76 17.44
CA MET A 219 5.01 10.79 16.40
C MET A 219 5.69 11.45 15.20
N MET A 220 5.19 12.60 14.76
CA MET A 220 5.75 13.35 13.63
C MET A 220 7.13 13.92 13.95
N GLU A 221 7.34 14.45 15.16
CA GLU A 221 8.64 14.87 15.67
C GLU A 221 9.63 13.71 15.70
N SER A 222 9.19 12.54 16.18
CA SER A 222 10.03 11.35 16.26
C SER A 222 10.44 10.82 14.88
N ARG A 223 9.50 10.78 13.92
CA ARG A 223 9.81 10.46 12.52
C ARG A 223 10.83 11.46 11.95
N ASN A 224 10.65 12.76 12.19
CA ASN A 224 11.58 13.77 11.70
C ASN A 224 12.97 13.63 12.35
N ALA A 225 13.03 13.35 13.65
CA ALA A 225 14.27 13.08 14.38
C ALA A 225 14.99 11.84 13.83
N PHE A 226 14.24 10.77 13.51
CA PHE A 226 14.78 9.59 12.84
C PHE A 226 15.43 9.96 11.50
N LYS A 227 14.73 10.69 10.63
CA LYS A 227 15.24 11.11 9.31
C LYS A 227 16.52 11.95 9.42
N ILE A 228 16.54 12.92 10.33
CA ILE A 228 17.71 13.78 10.58
C ILE A 228 18.89 12.97 11.08
N GLY A 229 18.64 12.03 12.00
CA GLY A 229 19.67 11.19 12.61
C GLY A 229 20.12 10.00 11.75
N TYR A 230 19.38 9.63 10.70
CA TYR A 230 19.56 8.38 9.96
C TYR A 230 21.02 8.11 9.52
N SER A 231 21.72 9.14 9.03
CA SER A 231 23.12 9.03 8.60
C SER A 231 24.08 8.55 9.73
N ALA A 232 23.73 8.75 11.00
CA ALA A 232 24.50 8.31 12.16
C ALA A 232 24.23 6.85 12.56
N PHE A 233 23.18 6.20 12.00
CA PHE A 233 22.67 4.90 12.43
C PHE A 233 22.74 3.83 11.32
N SER A 234 23.78 3.83 10.49
CA SER A 234 23.87 3.01 9.26
C SER A 234 23.86 1.48 9.43
N THR A 235 23.87 0.96 10.66
CA THR A 235 23.73 -0.48 10.96
C THR A 235 22.36 -0.80 11.52
N GLN A 236 21.80 -1.95 11.17
CA GLN A 236 20.44 -2.36 11.58
C GLN A 236 20.24 -2.32 13.11
N ASP A 237 21.25 -2.73 13.90
CA ASP A 237 21.18 -2.66 15.36
C ASP A 237 21.04 -1.23 15.88
N LYS A 238 21.66 -0.25 15.20
CA LYS A 238 21.58 1.16 15.57
C LYS A 238 20.24 1.77 15.17
N VAL A 239 19.67 1.34 14.03
CA VAL A 239 18.30 1.68 13.63
C VAL A 239 17.32 1.23 14.72
N GLN A 240 17.40 -0.02 15.18
CA GLN A 240 16.53 -0.54 16.21
C GLN A 240 16.67 0.19 17.56
N GLN A 241 17.91 0.44 18.00
CA GLN A 241 18.17 1.18 19.24
C GLN A 241 17.59 2.60 19.17
N ASN A 242 17.72 3.25 18.02
CA ASN A 242 17.17 4.59 17.82
C ASN A 242 15.63 4.58 17.82
N ILE A 243 15.00 3.61 17.15
CA ILE A 243 13.53 3.43 17.18
C ILE A 243 13.05 3.29 18.63
N SER A 244 13.65 2.39 19.43
CA SER A 244 13.25 2.21 20.83
C SER A 244 13.43 3.49 21.66
N ALA A 245 14.50 4.24 21.43
CA ALA A 245 14.73 5.52 22.12
C ALA A 245 13.67 6.58 21.74
N LEU A 246 13.34 6.68 20.46
CA LEU A 246 12.32 7.61 19.95
C LEU A 246 10.92 7.24 20.45
N VAL A 247 10.55 5.94 20.46
CA VAL A 247 9.28 5.48 21.03
C VAL A 247 9.21 5.86 22.50
N ASN A 248 10.26 5.58 23.27
CA ASN A 248 10.30 6.01 24.67
C ASN A 248 10.11 7.54 24.77
N GLN A 249 10.74 8.34 23.92
CA GLN A 249 10.57 9.80 23.91
C GLN A 249 9.12 10.23 23.64
N ILE A 250 8.39 9.58 22.74
CA ILE A 250 6.96 9.84 22.47
C ILE A 250 6.14 9.74 23.78
N PHE A 251 6.47 8.76 24.62
CA PHE A 251 5.73 8.44 25.84
C PHE A 251 6.38 8.97 27.14
N SER A 252 7.58 9.56 27.09
CA SER A 252 8.35 9.96 28.28
C SER A 252 7.97 11.33 28.85
N SER A 253 7.02 12.07 28.26
CA SER A 253 6.76 13.44 28.72
C SER A 253 5.92 13.51 30.00
N HIS A 254 6.57 13.93 31.08
CA HIS A 254 6.12 15.12 31.81
C HIS A 254 6.88 16.36 31.25
N PHE A 255 6.17 17.51 31.15
CA PHE A 255 6.62 18.92 31.02
C PHE A 255 6.74 19.65 29.66
N THR A 256 6.18 20.88 29.70
CA THR A 256 6.13 22.02 28.75
C THR A 256 5.02 21.95 27.69
N ASN A 257 3.97 22.78 27.70
CA ASN A 257 3.69 24.06 28.40
C ASN A 257 2.47 24.01 29.32
#